data_AF-A0A496R6Y3-F1
#
_entry.id   AF-A0A496R6Y3-F1
#
_cell.length_a   1.000
_cell.length_b   1.000
_cell.length_c   1.000
_cell.angle_alpha   90.00
_cell.angle_beta   90.00
_cell.angle_gamma   90.00
#
_symmetry.space_group_name_H-M   'P 1'
#
loop_
_entity.id
_entity.type
_entity.pdbx_description
1 polymer ?
#
loop_
_entity_poly.entity_id
_entity_poly.type
_entity_poly.pdbx_seq_one_letter_code
_entity_poly.pdbx_strand_id
1 'polypeptide(L)'
;MARWEEDGWQEEDLNKLKLTFLNNMLACKESQGVDVTVYFAKYLNMVGVNPDNYPIFLDLFGKRNHWVVDALIGDIDPRAVFKDVQPNYFILAECFKAFEKVDRGDMYPKSLLVFLGILEVTYKNPLEGYRVFPLNAENVNNLGKHLDEEKDQMDPLNRSILMILDKIASLMDPGTLEDEDIEVMKVATQANNIRGKFLDMTKHLNEALPELLLKKGDYSTGEIPPTQS
;
A
#
# COMPACT_ATOMS: atom_id res chain seq x y z
N MET A 1 44.61 29.30 -4.87
CA MET A 1 43.49 28.43 -4.45
C MET A 1 42.65 29.26 -3.51
N ALA A 2 41.47 29.70 -3.95
CA ALA A 2 40.53 30.40 -3.08
C ALA A 2 40.11 29.45 -1.95
N ARG A 3 40.01 29.96 -0.73
CA ARG A 3 39.52 29.16 0.40
C ARG A 3 38.01 28.96 0.22
N TRP A 4 37.49 27.77 0.53
CA TRP A 4 36.05 27.50 0.56
C TRP A 4 35.26 28.44 1.49
N GLU A 5 35.96 29.14 2.39
CA GLU A 5 35.43 30.21 3.26
C GLU A 5 35.13 31.53 2.51
N GLU A 6 35.73 31.76 1.33
CA GLU A 6 35.60 33.01 0.55
C GLU A 6 34.37 33.04 -0.37
N ASP A 7 33.89 31.88 -0.83
CA ASP A 7 32.72 31.77 -1.74
C ASP A 7 31.37 31.66 -1.00
N GLY A 8 31.39 31.39 0.31
CA GLY A 8 30.19 31.25 1.13
C GLY A 8 29.32 30.03 0.79
N TRP A 9 28.18 29.90 1.49
CA TRP A 9 27.20 28.85 1.22
C TRP A 9 26.48 29.12 -0.11
N GLN A 10 26.51 28.15 -1.02
CA GLN A 10 25.72 28.21 -2.23
C GLN A 10 24.26 27.85 -1.94
N GLU A 11 23.34 28.38 -2.74
CA GLU A 11 21.90 28.09 -2.58
C GLU A 11 21.60 26.59 -2.68
N GLU A 12 22.31 25.87 -3.56
CA GLU A 12 22.17 24.42 -3.72
C GLU A 12 22.58 23.66 -2.46
N ASP A 13 23.66 24.07 -1.80
CA ASP A 13 24.12 23.47 -0.55
C ASP A 13 23.12 23.71 0.57
N LEU A 14 22.58 24.94 0.65
CA LEU A 14 21.54 25.28 1.60
C LEU A 14 20.26 24.47 1.36
N ASN A 15 19.87 24.25 0.09
CA ASN A 15 18.70 23.46 -0.28
C ASN A 15 18.88 21.97 0.06
N LYS A 16 20.07 21.40 -0.19
CA LYS A 16 20.41 20.02 0.23
C LYS A 16 20.35 19.87 1.75
N LEU A 17 20.87 20.86 2.48
CA LEU A 17 20.85 20.87 3.94
C LEU A 17 19.40 20.96 4.47
N LYS A 18 18.59 21.88 3.94
CA LYS A 18 17.16 21.99 4.28
C LYS A 18 16.41 20.69 4.01
N LEU A 19 16.64 20.08 2.84
CA LEU A 19 16.01 18.81 2.45
C LEU A 19 16.41 17.68 3.41
N THR A 20 17.66 17.64 3.87
CA THR A 20 18.13 16.67 4.86
C THR A 20 17.38 16.80 6.19
N PHE A 21 17.23 18.03 6.69
CA PHE A 21 16.45 18.27 7.91
C PHE A 21 14.97 17.90 7.75
N LEU A 22 14.36 18.25 6.61
CA LEU A 22 12.98 17.88 6.31
C LEU A 22 12.81 16.36 6.25
N ASN A 23 13.69 15.64 5.56
CA ASN A 23 13.64 14.17 5.50
C ASN A 23 13.76 13.52 6.88
N ASN A 24 14.59 14.09 7.77
CA ASN A 24 14.71 13.62 9.14
C ASN A 24 13.42 13.84 9.94
N MET A 25 12.74 14.98 9.75
CA MET A 25 11.44 15.26 10.39
C MET A 25 10.36 14.31 9.84
N LEU A 26 10.30 14.14 8.52
CA LEU A 26 9.35 13.25 7.82
C LEU A 26 9.58 11.75 8.08
N ALA A 27 10.66 11.40 8.78
CA ALA A 27 10.92 10.03 9.24
C ALA A 27 10.09 9.64 10.47
N CYS A 28 9.40 10.58 11.12
CA CYS A 28 8.52 10.34 12.28
C CYS A 28 9.20 9.57 13.43
N LYS A 29 10.47 9.84 13.71
CA LYS A 29 11.24 9.18 14.79
C LYS A 29 11.04 9.82 16.18
N GLU A 30 10.41 11.00 16.21
CA GLU A 30 10.12 11.79 17.41
C GLU A 30 8.77 12.49 17.23
N SER A 31 8.08 12.84 18.32
CA SER A 31 6.74 13.45 18.28
C SER A 31 6.69 14.75 17.46
N GLN A 32 7.73 15.57 17.51
CA GLN A 32 7.83 16.79 16.71
C GLN A 32 7.94 16.48 15.20
N GLY A 33 8.61 15.38 14.85
CA GLY A 33 8.65 14.89 13.47
C GLY A 33 7.27 14.45 13.00
N VAL A 34 6.50 13.80 13.87
CA VAL A 34 5.10 13.43 13.61
C VAL A 34 4.25 14.69 13.41
N ASP A 35 4.38 15.71 14.26
CA ASP A 35 3.65 16.98 14.11
C ASP A 35 3.92 17.62 12.74
N VAL A 36 5.19 17.77 12.36
CA VAL A 36 5.59 18.33 11.06
C VAL A 36 5.00 17.52 9.91
N THR A 37 5.05 16.19 10.01
CA THR A 37 4.54 15.29 8.97
C THR A 37 3.02 15.36 8.88
N VAL A 38 2.31 15.48 10.00
CA VAL A 38 0.85 15.69 10.04
C VAL A 38 0.47 17.01 9.35
N TYR A 39 1.18 18.10 9.63
CA TYR A 39 0.93 19.38 8.94
C TYR A 39 1.24 19.31 7.44
N PHE A 40 2.32 18.62 7.07
CA PHE A 40 2.66 18.38 5.66
C PHE A 40 1.60 17.53 4.96
N ALA A 41 1.09 16.48 5.62
CA ALA A 41 0.01 15.63 5.13
C ALA A 41 -1.29 16.42 4.92
N LYS A 42 -1.66 17.31 5.84
CA LYS A 42 -2.80 18.23 5.67
C LYS A 42 -2.63 19.15 4.46
N TYR A 43 -1.42 19.68 4.26
CA TYR A 43 -1.12 20.49 3.08
C TYR A 43 -1.26 19.69 1.79
N LEU A 44 -0.73 18.46 1.74
CA LEU A 44 -0.89 17.58 0.59
C LEU A 44 -2.35 17.21 0.33
N ASN A 45 -3.13 16.94 1.37
CA ASN A 45 -4.57 16.70 1.26
C ASN A 45 -5.28 17.88 0.57
N MET A 46 -4.94 19.11 0.94
CA MET A 46 -5.47 20.34 0.31
C MET A 46 -5.06 20.46 -1.16
N VAL A 47 -3.82 20.10 -1.51
CA VAL A 47 -3.33 20.12 -2.90
C VAL A 47 -4.00 19.04 -3.76
N GLY A 48 -4.31 17.89 -3.16
CA GLY A 48 -4.83 16.71 -3.85
C GLY A 48 -3.71 15.92 -4.55
N VAL A 49 -3.95 14.62 -4.72
CA VAL A 49 -3.01 13.75 -5.44
C VAL A 49 -3.13 13.94 -6.94
N ASN A 50 -2.01 13.92 -7.64
CA ASN A 50 -1.91 14.08 -9.09
C ASN A 50 -0.66 13.34 -9.63
N PRO A 51 -0.48 13.25 -10.96
CA PRO A 51 0.65 12.54 -11.57
C PRO A 51 2.04 13.02 -11.15
N ASP A 52 2.18 14.26 -10.66
CA ASP A 52 3.48 14.84 -10.30
C ASP A 52 3.84 14.63 -8.81
N ASN A 53 2.85 14.41 -7.94
CA ASN A 53 3.05 14.32 -6.49
C ASN A 53 2.71 12.97 -5.86
N TYR A 54 2.08 12.05 -6.61
CA TYR A 54 1.64 10.76 -6.09
C TYR A 54 2.74 9.92 -5.40
N PRO A 55 4.04 9.98 -5.78
CA PRO A 55 5.07 9.22 -5.07
C PRO A 55 5.20 9.61 -3.60
N ILE A 56 4.94 10.88 -3.27
CA ILE A 56 4.97 11.37 -1.88
C ILE A 56 3.80 10.78 -1.09
N PHE A 57 2.61 10.71 -1.70
CA PHE A 57 1.45 10.07 -1.09
C PHE A 57 1.72 8.59 -0.79
N LEU A 58 2.31 7.85 -1.74
CA LEU A 58 2.67 6.45 -1.54
C LEU A 58 3.66 6.26 -0.38
N ASP A 59 4.69 7.11 -0.27
CA ASP A 59 5.63 7.07 0.86
C ASP A 59 4.91 7.30 2.19
N LEU A 60 4.07 8.34 2.28
CA LEU A 60 3.34 8.67 3.51
C LEU A 60 2.33 7.60 3.90
N PHE A 61 1.58 7.01 2.96
CA PHE A 61 0.66 5.90 3.24
C PHE A 61 1.39 4.62 3.68
N GLY A 62 2.62 4.42 3.19
CA GLY A 62 3.51 3.36 3.62
C GLY A 62 4.10 3.57 5.01
N LYS A 63 3.98 4.76 5.62
CA LYS A 63 4.41 4.99 7.00
C LYS A 63 3.42 4.35 7.97
N ARG A 64 3.97 3.69 9.00
CA ARG A 64 3.22 3.14 10.13
C ARG A 64 2.89 4.22 11.16
N ASN A 65 2.18 5.27 10.72
CA ASN A 65 1.71 6.33 11.61
C ASN A 65 0.30 6.79 11.20
N HIS A 66 -0.71 6.39 11.95
CA HIS A 66 -2.11 6.63 11.64
C HIS A 66 -2.47 8.12 11.69
N TRP A 67 -1.84 8.92 12.55
CA TRP A 67 -2.06 10.37 12.60
C TRP A 67 -1.70 11.04 11.27
N VAL A 68 -0.57 10.63 10.67
CA VAL A 68 -0.13 11.11 9.36
C VAL A 68 -1.10 10.65 8.27
N VAL A 69 -1.51 9.38 8.30
CA VAL A 69 -2.43 8.83 7.29
C VAL A 69 -3.81 9.48 7.37
N ASP A 70 -4.35 9.66 8.57
CA ASP A 70 -5.63 10.34 8.79
C ASP A 70 -5.57 11.79 8.31
N ALA A 71 -4.48 12.50 8.58
CA ALA A 71 -4.25 13.84 8.08
C ALA A 71 -4.12 13.91 6.56
N LEU A 72 -3.53 12.89 5.93
CA LEU A 72 -3.36 12.82 4.48
C LEU A 72 -4.67 12.53 3.74
N ILE A 73 -5.54 11.72 4.35
CA ILE A 73 -6.85 11.34 3.80
C ILE A 73 -7.89 12.44 4.03
N GLY A 74 -7.90 13.02 5.24
CA GLY A 74 -8.96 13.94 5.65
C GLY A 74 -10.33 13.25 5.60
N ASP A 75 -11.28 13.90 4.91
CA ASP A 75 -12.67 13.43 4.77
C ASP A 75 -12.91 12.61 3.48
N ILE A 76 -11.86 12.31 2.71
CA ILE A 76 -11.97 11.57 1.45
C ILE A 76 -12.14 10.06 1.75
N ASP A 77 -12.93 9.35 0.95
CA ASP A 77 -12.93 7.88 0.98
C ASP A 77 -11.51 7.37 0.67
N PRO A 78 -10.86 6.60 1.57
CA PRO A 78 -9.51 6.08 1.34
C PRO A 78 -9.32 5.41 -0.03
N ARG A 79 -10.33 4.67 -0.51
CA ARG A 79 -10.25 3.99 -1.81
C ARG A 79 -10.22 4.95 -3.01
N ALA A 80 -10.75 6.15 -2.83
CA ALA A 80 -10.89 7.14 -3.89
C ALA A 80 -9.73 8.15 -3.92
N VAL A 81 -8.75 8.04 -3.02
CA VAL A 81 -7.63 8.99 -2.95
C VAL A 81 -6.93 9.10 -4.30
N PHE A 82 -6.56 7.98 -4.93
CA PHE A 82 -5.82 7.96 -6.20
C PHE A 82 -6.70 7.98 -7.46
N LYS A 83 -7.99 8.35 -7.36
CA LYS A 83 -8.93 8.26 -8.50
C LYS A 83 -8.50 9.06 -9.75
N ASP A 84 -7.75 10.15 -9.55
CA ASP A 84 -7.32 11.06 -10.61
C ASP A 84 -5.90 10.74 -11.13
N VAL A 85 -5.29 9.64 -10.65
CA VAL A 85 -3.97 9.16 -11.09
C VAL A 85 -4.12 7.81 -11.79
N GLN A 86 -3.61 7.73 -13.02
CA GLN A 86 -3.61 6.47 -13.76
C GLN A 86 -2.65 5.47 -13.10
N PRO A 87 -3.11 4.25 -12.73
CA PRO A 87 -2.23 3.22 -12.23
C PRO A 87 -1.12 2.89 -13.24
N ASN A 88 0.09 2.72 -12.73
CA ASN A 88 1.27 2.36 -13.50
C ASN A 88 2.13 1.37 -12.71
N TYR A 89 3.16 0.81 -13.38
CA TYR A 89 4.04 -0.18 -12.78
C TYR A 89 4.62 0.26 -11.43
N PHE A 90 5.09 1.50 -11.32
CA PHE A 90 5.72 2.01 -10.10
C PHE A 90 4.72 2.07 -8.93
N ILE A 91 3.49 2.54 -9.18
CA ILE A 91 2.44 2.59 -8.15
C ILE A 91 2.17 1.17 -7.62
N LEU A 92 2.00 0.21 -8.52
CA LEU A 92 1.67 -1.18 -8.16
C LEU A 92 2.83 -1.86 -7.43
N ALA A 93 4.06 -1.62 -7.88
CA ALA A 93 5.27 -2.11 -7.21
C ALA A 93 5.36 -1.58 -5.76
N GLU A 94 5.12 -0.29 -5.52
CA GLU A 94 5.13 0.26 -4.16
C GLU A 94 3.96 -0.25 -3.31
N CYS A 95 2.78 -0.52 -3.89
CA CYS A 95 1.68 -1.17 -3.16
C CYS A 95 2.08 -2.57 -2.65
N PHE A 96 2.60 -3.43 -3.53
CA PHE A 96 2.99 -4.79 -3.13
C PHE A 96 4.19 -4.81 -2.19
N LYS A 97 5.15 -3.90 -2.38
CA LYS A 97 6.26 -3.69 -1.44
C LYS A 97 5.78 -3.22 -0.07
N ALA A 98 4.71 -2.40 -0.01
CA ALA A 98 4.10 -2.01 1.25
C ALA A 98 3.46 -3.21 1.96
N PHE A 99 2.77 -4.10 1.23
CA PHE A 99 2.21 -5.33 1.79
C PHE A 99 3.29 -6.31 2.24
N GLU A 100 4.36 -6.50 1.47
CA GLU A 100 5.47 -7.41 1.80
C GLU A 100 6.15 -7.02 3.11
N LYS A 101 6.39 -5.71 3.32
CA LYS A 101 7.13 -5.18 4.49
C LYS A 101 6.41 -5.31 5.84
N VAL A 102 5.12 -5.60 5.85
CA VAL A 102 4.29 -5.59 7.06
C VAL A 102 3.71 -6.97 7.33
N ASP A 103 3.57 -7.30 8.61
CA ASP A 103 2.78 -8.45 9.02
C ASP A 103 1.27 -8.14 8.90
N ARG A 104 0.43 -9.18 8.95
CA ARG A 104 -1.03 -9.02 8.98
C ARG A 104 -1.42 -8.14 10.17
N GLY A 105 -2.16 -7.06 9.96
CA GLY A 105 -2.63 -6.16 11.03
C GLY A 105 -1.67 -5.04 11.44
N ASP A 106 -0.42 -5.06 10.96
CA ASP A 106 0.57 -4.01 11.23
C ASP A 106 0.38 -2.75 10.37
N MET A 107 -0.33 -2.87 9.25
CA MET A 107 -0.70 -1.73 8.42
C MET A 107 -1.99 -1.09 8.93
N TYR A 108 -1.98 0.23 9.05
CA TYR A 108 -3.18 0.98 9.43
C TYR A 108 -4.31 0.73 8.42
N PRO A 109 -5.54 0.41 8.86
CA PRO A 109 -6.62 0.00 7.96
C PRO A 109 -6.93 0.98 6.83
N LYS A 110 -6.83 2.30 7.06
CA LYS A 110 -7.07 3.28 5.98
C LYS A 110 -5.96 3.27 4.93
N SER A 111 -4.70 3.09 5.30
CA SER A 111 -3.60 2.90 4.33
C SER A 111 -3.85 1.66 3.46
N LEU A 112 -4.28 0.57 4.09
CA LEU A 112 -4.62 -0.65 3.37
C LEU A 112 -5.75 -0.41 2.37
N LEU A 113 -6.82 0.29 2.77
CA LEU A 113 -7.91 0.65 1.86
C LEU A 113 -7.46 1.54 0.68
N VAL A 114 -6.49 2.44 0.88
CA VAL A 114 -5.91 3.23 -0.23
C VAL A 114 -5.25 2.31 -1.24
N PHE A 115 -4.36 1.41 -0.80
CA PHE A 115 -3.68 0.48 -1.70
C PHE A 115 -4.66 -0.47 -2.38
N LEU A 116 -5.68 -0.97 -1.65
CA LEU A 116 -6.72 -1.81 -2.22
C LEU A 116 -7.54 -1.06 -3.27
N GLY A 117 -7.86 0.22 -3.07
CA GLY A 117 -8.56 1.04 -4.09
C GLY A 117 -7.78 1.14 -5.40
N ILE A 118 -6.45 1.32 -5.34
CA ILE A 118 -5.57 1.31 -6.51
C ILE A 118 -5.63 -0.04 -7.24
N LEU A 119 -5.53 -1.13 -6.48
CA LEU A 119 -5.56 -2.49 -7.04
C LEU A 119 -6.93 -2.84 -7.62
N GLU A 120 -8.03 -2.46 -6.99
CA GLU A 120 -9.38 -2.67 -7.51
C GLU A 120 -9.59 -2.00 -8.87
N VAL A 121 -9.12 -0.76 -9.04
CA VAL A 121 -9.19 -0.05 -10.32
C VAL A 121 -8.33 -0.77 -11.38
N THR A 122 -7.13 -1.17 -11.00
CA THR A 122 -6.15 -1.80 -11.90
C THR A 122 -6.61 -3.18 -12.39
N TYR A 123 -7.00 -4.05 -11.47
CA TYR A 123 -7.39 -5.44 -11.77
C TYR A 123 -8.87 -5.58 -12.12
N LYS A 124 -9.62 -4.48 -12.23
CA LYS A 124 -10.98 -4.50 -12.79
C LYS A 124 -11.02 -5.22 -14.15
N ASN A 125 -10.01 -4.98 -14.98
CA ASN A 125 -9.66 -5.85 -16.10
C ASN A 125 -8.37 -6.58 -15.73
N PRO A 126 -8.43 -7.87 -15.38
CA PRO A 126 -7.28 -8.57 -14.83
C PRO A 126 -6.16 -8.77 -15.86
N LEU A 127 -6.48 -8.91 -17.14
CA LEU A 127 -5.48 -9.04 -18.21
C LEU A 127 -4.66 -7.75 -18.37
N GLU A 128 -5.34 -6.60 -18.40
CA GLU A 128 -4.67 -5.30 -18.46
C GLU A 128 -3.89 -5.04 -17.15
N GLY A 129 -4.46 -5.35 -15.99
CA GLY A 129 -3.77 -5.23 -14.71
C GLY A 129 -2.46 -6.04 -14.68
N TYR A 130 -2.51 -7.30 -15.14
CA TYR A 130 -1.34 -8.16 -15.22
C TYR A 130 -0.30 -7.65 -16.24
N ARG A 131 -0.74 -7.05 -17.35
CA ARG A 131 0.17 -6.39 -18.32
C ARG A 131 0.89 -5.18 -17.71
N VAL A 132 0.22 -4.40 -16.87
CA VAL A 132 0.83 -3.24 -16.20
C VAL A 132 1.80 -3.70 -15.11
N PHE A 133 1.43 -4.72 -14.33
CA PHE A 133 2.29 -5.30 -13.29
C PHE A 133 2.10 -6.82 -13.24
N PRO A 134 3.05 -7.60 -13.79
CA PRO A 134 3.00 -9.05 -13.76
C PRO A 134 3.13 -9.55 -12.31
N LEU A 135 2.02 -10.01 -11.75
CA LEU A 135 1.99 -10.59 -10.41
C LEU A 135 2.76 -11.91 -10.37
N ASN A 136 3.29 -12.22 -9.19
CA ASN A 136 3.72 -13.57 -8.83
C ASN A 136 2.89 -14.10 -7.64
N ALA A 137 3.06 -15.38 -7.30
CA ALA A 137 2.32 -16.00 -6.20
C ALA A 137 2.59 -15.34 -4.83
N GLU A 138 3.79 -14.78 -4.63
CA GLU A 138 4.14 -14.07 -3.40
C GLU A 138 3.37 -12.74 -3.25
N ASN A 139 3.15 -12.00 -4.35
CA ASN A 139 2.29 -10.82 -4.35
C ASN A 139 0.87 -11.18 -3.92
N VAL A 140 0.32 -12.28 -4.46
CA VAL A 140 -1.01 -12.77 -4.11
C VAL A 140 -1.06 -13.19 -2.64
N ASN A 141 -0.02 -13.84 -2.12
CA ASN A 141 0.07 -14.20 -0.70
C ASN A 141 0.11 -12.97 0.21
N ASN A 142 0.92 -11.98 -0.14
CA ASN A 142 1.05 -10.73 0.61
C ASN A 142 -0.24 -9.89 0.58
N LEU A 143 -1.05 -9.99 -0.48
CA LEU A 143 -2.41 -9.43 -0.48
C LEU A 143 -3.34 -10.25 0.42
N GLY A 144 -3.38 -11.57 0.22
CA GLY A 144 -4.30 -12.48 0.89
C GLY A 144 -4.13 -12.57 2.40
N LYS A 145 -2.91 -12.39 2.91
CA LYS A 145 -2.62 -12.44 4.36
C LYS A 145 -3.39 -11.39 5.17
N HIS A 146 -3.88 -10.33 4.52
CA HIS A 146 -4.64 -9.28 5.19
C HIS A 146 -6.13 -9.62 5.39
N LEU A 147 -6.63 -10.73 4.84
CA LEU A 147 -7.98 -11.23 5.13
C LEU A 147 -8.16 -11.50 6.62
N ASP A 148 -9.32 -11.13 7.15
CA ASP A 148 -9.65 -11.25 8.56
C ASP A 148 -10.75 -12.29 8.81
N GLU A 149 -10.36 -13.48 9.26
CA GLU A 149 -11.27 -14.61 9.58
C GLU A 149 -12.19 -14.33 10.78
N GLU A 150 -11.89 -13.31 11.60
CA GLU A 150 -12.79 -12.86 12.67
C GLU A 150 -14.00 -12.07 12.14
N LYS A 151 -13.97 -11.71 10.85
CA LYS A 151 -14.99 -10.93 10.18
C LYS A 151 -15.54 -11.67 8.97
N ASP A 152 -16.76 -11.31 8.57
CA ASP A 152 -17.38 -11.92 7.39
C ASP A 152 -16.84 -11.33 6.06
N GLN A 153 -17.31 -11.91 4.96
CA GLN A 153 -16.99 -11.45 3.60
C GLN A 153 -17.54 -10.05 3.25
N MET A 154 -18.44 -9.50 4.07
CA MET A 154 -19.09 -8.21 3.84
C MET A 154 -18.33 -7.06 4.53
N ASP A 155 -17.41 -7.36 5.46
CA ASP A 155 -16.47 -6.37 5.99
C ASP A 155 -15.76 -5.65 4.82
N PRO A 156 -15.62 -4.32 4.87
CA PRO A 156 -15.08 -3.54 3.76
C PRO A 156 -13.69 -4.02 3.29
N LEU A 157 -12.80 -4.40 4.21
CA LEU A 157 -11.46 -4.85 3.89
C LEU A 157 -11.50 -6.22 3.23
N ASN A 158 -12.19 -7.19 3.86
CA ASN A 158 -12.35 -8.53 3.32
C ASN A 158 -12.96 -8.51 1.93
N ARG A 159 -14.06 -7.77 1.75
CA ARG A 159 -14.73 -7.61 0.46
C ARG A 159 -13.78 -7.10 -0.63
N SER A 160 -12.95 -6.11 -0.32
CA SER A 160 -12.02 -5.50 -1.28
C SER A 160 -10.96 -6.51 -1.73
N ILE A 161 -10.34 -7.21 -0.77
CA ILE A 161 -9.35 -8.25 -1.05
C ILE A 161 -9.97 -9.37 -1.87
N LEU A 162 -11.13 -9.88 -1.45
CA LEU A 162 -11.83 -10.96 -2.16
C LEU A 162 -12.22 -10.57 -3.58
N MET A 163 -12.61 -9.31 -3.82
CA MET A 163 -12.89 -8.79 -5.16
C MET A 163 -11.63 -8.77 -6.04
N ILE A 164 -10.48 -8.35 -5.50
CA ILE A 164 -9.21 -8.37 -6.25
C ILE A 164 -8.79 -9.82 -6.54
N LEU A 165 -8.86 -10.71 -5.54
CA LEU A 165 -8.54 -12.13 -5.71
C LEU A 165 -9.45 -12.81 -6.74
N ASP A 166 -10.74 -12.48 -6.76
CA ASP A 166 -11.71 -12.95 -7.76
C ASP A 166 -11.30 -12.56 -9.18
N LYS A 167 -10.89 -11.29 -9.38
CA LYS A 167 -10.40 -10.82 -10.68
C LYS A 167 -9.09 -11.47 -11.09
N ILE A 168 -8.15 -11.63 -10.17
CA ILE A 168 -6.89 -12.32 -10.46
C ILE A 168 -7.15 -13.79 -10.80
N ALA A 169 -8.05 -14.46 -10.07
CA ALA A 169 -8.43 -15.84 -10.34
C ALA A 169 -9.03 -16.01 -11.73
N SER A 170 -9.80 -15.04 -12.25
CA SER A 170 -10.38 -15.14 -13.60
C SER A 170 -9.37 -15.03 -14.74
N LEU A 171 -8.07 -14.85 -14.47
CA LEU A 171 -7.00 -15.00 -15.48
C LEU A 171 -6.87 -16.44 -16.00
N MET A 172 -7.45 -17.43 -15.30
CA MET A 172 -7.49 -18.82 -15.77
C MET A 172 -8.72 -19.11 -16.64
N ASP A 173 -9.63 -18.15 -16.82
CA ASP A 173 -10.85 -18.37 -17.59
C ASP A 173 -10.51 -18.53 -19.08
N PRO A 174 -11.15 -19.47 -19.80
CA PRO A 174 -10.88 -19.71 -21.21
C PRO A 174 -10.98 -18.43 -22.05
N GLY A 175 -9.96 -18.16 -22.87
CA GLY A 175 -9.92 -17.02 -23.78
C GLY A 175 -9.38 -15.71 -23.19
N THR A 176 -8.85 -15.73 -21.96
CA THR A 176 -8.19 -14.57 -21.34
C THR A 176 -6.70 -14.49 -21.67
N LEU A 177 -6.00 -15.62 -21.65
CA LEU A 177 -4.60 -15.79 -22.04
C LEU A 177 -4.45 -17.07 -22.86
N GLU A 178 -3.37 -17.19 -23.64
CA GLU A 178 -3.00 -18.48 -24.23
C GLU A 178 -2.68 -19.45 -23.08
N ASP A 179 -3.26 -20.67 -23.12
CA ASP A 179 -3.23 -21.69 -22.05
C ASP A 179 -1.82 -22.17 -21.60
N GLU A 180 -0.75 -21.52 -22.09
CA GLU A 180 0.64 -21.92 -21.91
C GLU A 180 1.43 -21.05 -20.90
N ASP A 181 0.88 -19.93 -20.40
CA ASP A 181 1.58 -19.12 -19.39
C ASP A 181 1.48 -19.74 -17.99
N ILE A 182 2.47 -20.58 -17.67
CA ILE A 182 2.60 -21.28 -16.39
C ILE A 182 2.59 -20.31 -15.20
N GLU A 183 3.18 -19.12 -15.33
CA GLU A 183 3.27 -18.18 -14.21
C GLU A 183 1.93 -17.51 -13.93
N VAL A 184 1.19 -17.15 -14.98
CA VAL A 184 -0.18 -16.64 -14.82
C VAL A 184 -1.08 -17.70 -14.20
N MET A 185 -0.96 -18.96 -14.64
CA MET A 185 -1.75 -20.05 -14.07
C MET A 185 -1.46 -20.28 -12.59
N LYS A 186 -0.20 -20.16 -12.15
CA LYS A 186 0.17 -20.22 -10.73
C LYS A 186 -0.48 -19.09 -9.93
N VAL A 187 -0.43 -17.86 -10.45
CA VAL A 187 -1.00 -16.66 -9.82
C VAL A 187 -2.52 -16.80 -9.67
N ALA A 188 -3.21 -17.15 -10.76
CA ALA A 188 -4.67 -17.33 -10.78
C ALA A 188 -5.11 -18.47 -9.83
N THR A 189 -4.40 -19.60 -9.86
CA THR A 189 -4.67 -20.74 -8.98
C THR A 189 -4.49 -20.36 -7.52
N GLN A 190 -3.42 -19.62 -7.18
CA GLN A 190 -3.18 -19.21 -5.80
C GLN A 190 -4.23 -18.20 -5.31
N ALA A 191 -4.66 -17.27 -6.16
CA ALA A 191 -5.73 -16.33 -5.83
C ALA A 191 -7.05 -17.05 -5.55
N ASN A 192 -7.40 -18.02 -6.41
CA ASN A 192 -8.59 -18.86 -6.23
C ASN A 192 -8.50 -19.73 -4.97
N ASN A 193 -7.31 -20.29 -4.66
CA ASN A 193 -7.08 -21.09 -3.46
C ASN A 193 -7.32 -20.28 -2.18
N ILE A 194 -6.68 -19.11 -2.04
CA ILE A 194 -6.86 -18.23 -0.86
C ILE A 194 -8.33 -17.83 -0.71
N ARG A 195 -8.95 -17.35 -1.80
CA ARG A 195 -10.36 -16.95 -1.81
C ARG A 195 -11.28 -18.12 -1.42
N GLY A 196 -11.05 -19.30 -1.98
CA GLY A 196 -11.84 -20.50 -1.69
C GLY A 196 -11.73 -20.93 -0.24
N LYS A 197 -10.52 -20.91 0.34
CA LYS A 197 -10.31 -21.23 1.76
C LYS A 197 -10.96 -20.22 2.70
N PHE A 198 -10.97 -18.94 2.35
CA PHE A 198 -11.62 -17.92 3.17
C PHE A 198 -13.14 -18.01 3.16
N LEU A 199 -13.74 -18.35 2.01
CA LEU A 199 -15.20 -18.41 1.85
C LEU A 199 -15.84 -19.70 2.35
N ASP A 200 -15.05 -20.77 2.51
CA ASP A 200 -15.51 -22.05 3.02
C ASP A 200 -15.43 -22.07 4.55
N MET A 201 -16.60 -22.14 5.21
CA MET A 201 -16.73 -22.16 6.67
C MET A 201 -16.06 -23.36 7.36
N THR A 202 -15.62 -24.36 6.59
CA THR A 202 -14.90 -25.56 7.09
C THR A 202 -13.38 -25.46 6.94
N LYS A 203 -12.89 -24.34 6.41
CA LYS A 203 -11.50 -24.13 6.02
C LYS A 203 -10.88 -22.95 6.76
N HIS A 204 -9.55 -22.93 6.74
CA HIS A 204 -8.75 -21.86 7.34
C HIS A 204 -7.74 -21.30 6.35
N LEU A 205 -7.39 -20.02 6.50
CA LEU A 205 -6.39 -19.35 5.66
C LEU A 205 -5.01 -20.03 5.71
N ASN A 206 -4.65 -20.67 6.83
CA ASN A 206 -3.38 -21.39 6.96
C ASN A 206 -3.28 -22.63 6.06
N GLU A 207 -4.39 -23.08 5.46
CA GLU A 207 -4.37 -24.12 4.42
C GLU A 207 -3.94 -23.58 3.05
N ALA A 208 -3.97 -22.26 2.83
CA ALA A 208 -3.55 -21.61 1.58
C ALA A 208 -2.29 -20.73 1.74
N LEU A 209 -2.02 -20.26 2.96
CA LEU A 209 -0.93 -19.34 3.28
C LEU A 209 -0.03 -19.92 4.38
N PRO A 210 1.30 -19.72 4.29
CA PRO A 210 2.21 -20.08 5.38
C PRO A 210 1.82 -19.41 6.70
N GLU A 211 1.86 -20.15 7.81
CA GLU A 211 1.52 -19.62 9.14
C GLU A 211 2.33 -18.38 9.52
N LEU A 212 3.58 -18.29 9.08
CA LEU A 212 4.44 -17.11 9.32
C LEU A 212 3.83 -15.82 8.75
N LEU A 213 3.10 -15.90 7.62
CA LEU A 213 2.44 -14.72 7.03
C LEU A 213 1.14 -14.35 7.76
N LEU A 214 0.56 -15.26 8.54
CA LEU A 214 -0.72 -15.09 9.22
C LEU A 214 -0.58 -14.58 10.65
N LYS A 215 0.65 -14.37 11.11
CA LYS A 215 0.92 -13.76 12.42
C LYS A 215 0.28 -12.38 12.48
N LYS A 216 -0.68 -12.21 13.40
CA LYS A 216 -1.38 -10.94 13.63
C LYS A 216 -0.48 -10.00 14.43
N GLY A 217 -0.23 -8.84 13.86
CA GLY A 217 0.40 -7.68 14.48
C GLY A 217 -0.62 -6.62 14.87
N ASP A 218 -0.13 -5.43 15.18
CA ASP A 218 -0.92 -4.29 15.62
C ASP A 218 -0.23 -3.01 15.12
N TYR A 219 -0.93 -2.26 14.27
CA TYR A 219 -0.41 -1.04 13.67
C TYR A 219 0.00 0.02 14.69
N SER A 220 -0.58 0.01 15.91
CA SER A 220 -0.25 0.95 16.98
C SER A 220 1.03 0.57 17.72
N THR A 221 1.54 -0.65 17.54
CA THR A 221 2.78 -1.10 18.19
C THR A 221 3.99 -0.33 17.66
N GLY A 222 4.68 0.37 18.56
CA GLY A 222 5.87 1.15 18.22
C GLY A 222 5.57 2.46 17.50
N GLU A 223 4.31 2.84 17.41
CA GLU A 223 3.89 4.11 16.83
C GLU A 223 4.20 5.29 17.75
N ILE A 224 4.70 6.38 17.16
CA ILE A 224 5.03 7.61 17.87
C ILE A 224 3.87 8.60 17.71
N PRO A 225 3.27 9.11 18.82
CA PRO A 225 2.20 10.08 18.74
C PRO A 225 2.73 11.51 18.47
N PRO A 226 1.90 12.40 17.91
CA PRO A 226 2.18 13.84 17.88
C PRO A 226 2.31 14.41 19.29
N THR A 227 2.84 15.62 19.41
CA THR A 227 3.01 16.27 20.74
C THR A 227 1.65 16.62 21.37
N GLN A 228 0.63 16.84 20.53
CA GLN A 228 -0.76 17.04 20.95
C GLN A 228 -1.66 16.11 20.12
N SER A 229 -2.34 15.19 20.81
CA SER A 229 -3.29 14.22 20.25
C SER A 229 -4.73 14.71 20.36
#